data_AF-S4P521-F1
#
_entry.id   AF-S4P521-F1
#
_cell.length_a   1.000
_cell.length_b   1.000
_cell.length_c   1.000
_cell.angle_alpha   90.00
_cell.angle_beta   90.00
_cell.angle_gamma   90.00
#
_symmetry.space_group_name_H-M   'P 1'
#
loop_
_entity.id
_entity.type
_entity.pdbx_description
1 polymer ?
#
loop_
_entity_poly.entity_id
_entity_poly.type
_entity_poly.pdbx_seq_one_letter_code
_entity_poly.pdbx_strand_id
1 'polypeptide(L)' 'AVPVEEIEKLPELKENPFKRRICQVFSHDGSGNLTFEDFLDMMSVFSEAAPRDIKAWYAFRIYDLDNDMYIGREDLL' A
#
# COMPACT_ATOMS: atom_id res chain seq x y z
N ALA A 1 -3.30 -9.30 -13.75
CA ALA A 1 -2.82 -8.25 -12.82
C ALA A 1 -2.40 -7.04 -13.65
N VAL A 2 -2.73 -5.84 -13.19
CA VAL A 2 -2.25 -4.58 -13.77
C VAL A 2 -0.83 -4.33 -13.26
N PRO A 3 0.13 -3.97 -14.13
CA PRO A 3 1.49 -3.68 -13.71
C PRO A 3 1.58 -2.52 -12.73
N VAL A 4 2.48 -2.61 -11.75
CA VAL A 4 2.69 -1.57 -10.73
C VAL A 4 3.01 -0.20 -11.36
N GLU A 5 3.74 -0.18 -12.47
CA GLU A 5 4.12 1.05 -13.17
C GLU A 5 2.91 1.82 -13.73
N GLU A 6 1.81 1.14 -14.04
CA GLU A 6 0.58 1.80 -14.48
C GLU A 6 -0.22 2.34 -13.29
N ILE A 7 -0.24 1.61 -12.16
CA ILE A 7 -0.90 2.05 -10.93
C ILE A 7 -0.18 3.26 -10.32
N GLU A 8 1.15 3.31 -10.38
CA GLU A 8 1.96 4.44 -9.90
C GLU A 8 1.74 5.74 -10.68
N LYS A 9 1.12 5.68 -11.86
CA LYS A 9 0.78 6.85 -12.69
C LYS A 9 -0.59 7.44 -12.36
N LEU A 10 -1.41 6.72 -11.59
CA LEU A 10 -2.74 7.21 -11.20
C LEU A 10 -2.61 8.52 -10.42
N PRO A 11 -3.48 9.53 -10.68
CA PRO A 11 -3.44 10.81 -9.98
C PRO A 11 -3.42 10.68 -8.45
N GLU A 12 -4.11 9.67 -7.92
CA GLU A 12 -4.23 9.36 -6.50
C GLU A 12 -2.91 8.91 -5.86
N LEU A 13 -2.01 8.31 -6.66
CA LEU A 13 -0.75 7.72 -6.18
C LEU A 13 0.49 8.40 -6.74
N LYS A 14 0.40 9.13 -7.86
CA LYS A 14 1.55 9.67 -8.59
C LYS A 14 2.48 10.51 -7.73
N GLU A 15 1.89 11.36 -6.89
CA GLU A 15 2.58 12.29 -5.99
C GLU A 15 2.91 11.66 -4.63
N ASN A 16 2.49 10.41 -4.39
CA ASN A 16 2.73 9.73 -3.12
C ASN A 16 4.14 9.08 -3.12
N PRO A 17 5.05 9.47 -2.21
CA PRO A 17 6.39 8.90 -2.15
C PRO A 17 6.38 7.40 -1.85
N PHE A 18 5.34 6.89 -1.18
CA PHE A 18 5.20 5.48 -0.83
C PHE A 18 4.43 4.66 -1.87
N LYS A 19 4.13 5.22 -3.05
CA LYS A 19 3.28 4.58 -4.07
C LYS A 19 3.68 3.13 -4.40
N ARG A 20 4.97 2.85 -4.54
CA ARG A 20 5.47 1.50 -4.84
C ARG A 20 5.25 0.55 -3.67
N ARG A 21 5.52 1.02 -2.44
CA ARG A 21 5.31 0.24 -1.21
C ARG A 21 3.83 -0.02 -0.97
N ILE A 22 2.96 0.96 -1.20
CA ILE A 22 1.50 0.80 -1.16
C ILE A 22 1.09 -0.34 -2.09
N CYS A 23 1.52 -0.31 -3.34
CA CYS A 23 1.19 -1.38 -4.30
C CYS A 23 1.70 -2.74 -3.82
N GLN A 24 2.91 -2.84 -3.26
CA GLN A 24 3.43 -4.09 -2.70
C GLN A 24 2.63 -4.61 -1.51
N VAL A 25 2.17 -3.73 -0.62
CA VAL A 25 1.38 -4.11 0.56
C VAL A 25 0.00 -4.63 0.18
N PHE A 26 -0.63 -4.04 -0.84
CA PHE A 26 -1.95 -4.47 -1.33
C PHE A 26 -1.90 -5.63 -2.31
N SER A 27 -0.74 -5.88 -2.91
CA SER A 27 -0.51 -7.02 -3.80
C SER A 27 -0.42 -8.31 -2.99
N HIS A 28 -1.36 -9.23 -3.20
CA HIS A 28 -1.38 -10.51 -2.48
C HIS A 28 -0.14 -11.39 -2.73
N ASP A 29 0.51 -11.23 -3.88
CA ASP A 29 1.74 -11.95 -4.22
C ASP A 29 3.02 -11.16 -3.87
N GLY A 30 2.88 -9.94 -3.33
CA GLY A 30 3.98 -9.06 -2.94
C GLY A 30 4.78 -8.49 -4.12
N SER A 31 4.39 -8.75 -5.38
CA SER A 31 5.09 -8.24 -6.56
C SER A 31 4.86 -6.74 -6.77
N GLY A 32 3.79 -6.20 -6.19
CA GLY A 32 3.31 -4.84 -6.45
C GLY A 32 2.36 -4.75 -7.63
N ASN A 33 2.23 -5.81 -8.44
CA ASN A 33 1.19 -5.87 -9.46
C ASN A 33 -0.15 -6.15 -8.77
N LEU A 34 -1.18 -5.42 -9.16
CA LEU A 34 -2.49 -5.49 -8.52
C LEU A 34 -3.46 -6.26 -9.42
N THR A 35 -4.14 -7.25 -8.86
CA THR A 35 -5.37 -7.76 -9.47
C THR A 35 -6.49 -6.73 -9.32
N PHE A 36 -7.62 -6.95 -9.99
CA PHE A 36 -8.77 -6.07 -9.83
C PHE A 36 -9.29 -6.08 -8.37
N GLU A 37 -9.21 -7.23 -7.70
CA GLU A 37 -9.59 -7.37 -6.29
C GLU A 37 -8.63 -6.59 -5.39
N ASP A 38 -7.31 -6.73 -5.58
CA ASP A 38 -6.29 -5.99 -4.82
C ASP A 38 -6.48 -4.47 -4.95
N PHE A 39 -6.83 -4.01 -6.16
CA PHE A 39 -7.10 -2.61 -6.43
C PHE A 39 -8.35 -2.11 -5.68
N LEU A 40 -9.42 -2.91 -5.65
CA LEU A 40 -10.62 -2.57 -4.89
C LEU A 40 -10.35 -2.53 -3.38
N ASP A 41 -9.57 -3.47 -2.86
CA ASP A 41 -9.17 -3.49 -1.46
C ASP A 41 -8.34 -2.25 -1.10
N MET A 42 -7.39 -1.87 -1.96
CA MET A 42 -6.63 -0.65 -1.82
C MET A 42 -7.56 0.57 -1.75
N MET A 43 -8.43 0.76 -2.74
CA MET A 43 -9.33 1.91 -2.77
C MET A 43 -10.32 1.92 -1.61
N SER A 44 -10.76 0.76 -1.14
CA SER A 44 -11.61 0.61 0.04
C SER A 44 -10.93 1.19 1.28
N VAL A 45 -9.64 0.90 1.49
CA VAL A 45 -8.87 1.43 2.62
C VAL A 45 -8.59 2.93 2.50
N PHE A 46 -8.32 3.43 1.30
CA PHE A 46 -8.10 4.86 1.06
C PHE A 46 -9.39 5.70 1.16
N SER A 47 -10.57 5.08 1.03
CA SER A 47 -11.86 5.75 1.18
C SER A 47 -11.98 6.51 2.51
N GLU A 48 -12.61 7.68 2.50
CA GLU A 48 -12.91 8.44 3.71
C GLU A 48 -13.77 7.65 4.71
N ALA A 49 -14.62 6.75 4.20
CA ALA A 49 -15.52 5.93 5.01
C ALA A 49 -14.81 4.77 5.74
N ALA A 50 -13.54 4.46 5.41
CA ALA A 50 -12.84 3.35 6.02
C ALA A 50 -12.57 3.60 7.52
N PRO A 51 -12.80 2.59 8.39
CA PRO A 51 -12.51 2.68 9.81
C PRO A 51 -11.05 3.06 10.09
N ARG A 52 -10.85 3.88 11.12
CA ARG A 52 -9.51 4.35 11.52
C ARG A 52 -8.55 3.20 11.80
N ASP A 53 -9.02 2.14 12.42
CA ASP A 53 -8.18 1.00 12.82
C ASP A 53 -7.64 0.25 11.58
N ILE A 54 -8.46 0.12 10.54
CA ILE A 54 -8.04 -0.49 9.27
C ILE A 54 -6.98 0.41 8.59
N LYS A 55 -7.22 1.72 8.54
CA LYS A 55 -6.23 2.67 7.99
C LYS A 55 -4.92 2.61 8.75
N ALA A 56 -4.98 2.57 10.09
CA ALA A 56 -3.79 2.47 10.94
C ALA A 56 -3.03 1.16 10.71
N TRP A 57 -3.74 0.04 10.54
CA TRP A 57 -3.14 -1.26 10.25
C TRP A 57 -2.41 -1.28 8.90
N TYR A 58 -3.02 -0.76 7.84
CA TYR A 58 -2.35 -0.66 6.53
C TYR A 58 -1.22 0.37 6.54
N ALA A 59 -1.38 1.50 7.25
CA ALA A 59 -0.29 2.45 7.42
C ALA A 59 0.91 1.76 8.07
N PHE A 60 0.71 1.04 9.17
CA PHE A 60 1.77 0.26 9.82
C PHE A 60 2.48 -0.67 8.83
N ARG A 61 1.72 -1.44 8.04
CA ARG A 61 2.26 -2.34 7.01
C ARG A 61 3.05 -1.64 5.90
N ILE A 62 2.73 -0.38 5.59
CA ILE A 62 3.48 0.43 4.64
C ILE A 62 4.79 0.93 5.25
N TYR A 63 4.78 1.30 6.53
CA TYR A 63 5.96 1.80 7.25
C TYR A 63 6.94 0.68 7.64
N ASP A 64 6.45 -0.51 7.94
CA ASP A 64 7.27 -1.70 8.18
C ASP A 64 7.91 -2.14 6.85
N LEU A 65 9.21 -1.86 6.64
CA LEU A 65 9.90 -2.10 5.37
C LEU A 65 10.47 -3.52 5.29
N ASP A 66 10.90 -4.08 6.41
CA ASP A 66 11.50 -5.42 6.48
C ASP A 66 10.46 -6.54 6.72
N ASN A 67 9.21 -6.18 7.03
CA ASN A 67 8.09 -7.06 7.33
C ASN A 67 8.29 -7.88 8.63
N ASP A 68 9.01 -7.33 9.60
CA ASP A 68 9.24 -7.99 10.89
C ASP A 68 8.08 -7.80 11.89
N MET A 69 7.03 -7.06 11.49
CA MET A 69 5.86 -6.69 12.30
C MET A 69 6.20 -5.72 13.46
N TYR A 70 7.31 -5.01 13.35
CA TYR A 70 7.69 -3.88 14.19
C TYR A 70 8.00 -2.67 13.30
N ILE A 71 8.05 -1.49 13.92
CA ILE A 71 8.62 -0.30 13.27
C ILE A 71 9.89 0.00 14.05
N GLY A 72 11.01 -0.41 13.47
CA GLY A 72 12.34 -0.25 13.99
C GLY A 72 12.96 1.10 13.61
N ARG A 73 14.20 1.30 14.03
CA ARG A 73 14.97 2.48 13.63
C ARG A 73 15.22 2.49 12.12
N GLU A 74 15.53 1.32 11.56
CA GLU A 74 15.87 1.17 10.15
C GLU A 74 14.69 1.48 9.22
N ASP A 75 13.44 1.29 9.68
CA ASP A 75 12.22 1.65 8.93
C ASP A 75 11.95 3.16 8.85
N LEU A 76 12.54 3.92 9.78
CA LEU A 76 12.33 5.36 9.93
C LEU A 76 13.48 6.22 9.38
N LEU A 77 14.59 5.58 8.99
CA LEU A 77 15.80 6.23 8.46
C LEU A 77 15.78 6.30 6.94
#